data_AF-A0A7V4XBP2-F1
#
_entry.id   AF-A0A7V4XBP2-F1
#
_cell.length_a   1.000
_cell.length_b   1.000
_cell.length_c   1.000
_cell.angle_alpha   90.00
_cell.angle_beta   90.00
_cell.angle_gamma   90.00
#
_symmetry.space_group_name_H-M   'P 1'
#
loop_
_entity.id
_entity.type
_entity.pdbx_description
1 polymer ?
#
loop_
_entity_poly.entity_id
_entity_poly.type
_entity_poly.pdbx_seq_one_letter_code
_entity_poly.pdbx_strand_id
1 'polypeptide(L)'
;MSSLKIEFATVRELEKKSSRLFIYGGGAFLLGVILIFIIPPIGIILTVLSALAVLGAIAYISMLARETSKPMFCPYCSSKNDVYMSRQSFDCDICGRLVKVSENGEPMMSEEIDLEARYDRKPSL
;
A
#
# COMPACT_ATOMS: atom_id res chain seq x y z
N MET A 1 11.00 8.64 -16.55
CA MET A 1 10.17 7.55 -15.98
C MET A 1 9.68 8.03 -14.63
N SER A 2 8.47 8.59 -14.62
CA SER A 2 7.80 9.09 -13.42
C SER A 2 7.60 7.93 -12.47
N SER A 3 8.32 7.94 -11.35
CA SER A 3 8.13 6.97 -10.27
C SER A 3 6.69 7.09 -9.82
N LEU A 4 5.85 6.14 -10.21
CA LEU A 4 4.54 5.89 -9.62
C LEU A 4 4.81 5.47 -8.18
N LYS A 5 5.09 6.46 -7.33
CA LYS A 5 5.15 6.36 -5.88
C LYS A 5 3.71 6.13 -5.43
N ILE A 6 3.23 4.91 -5.63
CA ILE A 6 1.98 4.47 -5.03
C ILE A 6 2.32 4.34 -3.55
N GLU A 7 2.06 5.41 -2.80
CA GLU A 7 2.25 5.45 -1.36
C GLU A 7 1.20 4.55 -0.73
N PHE A 8 1.55 3.28 -0.52
CA PHE A 8 0.78 2.41 0.36
C PHE A 8 1.08 2.86 1.78
N ALA A 9 0.10 3.46 2.44
CA ALA A 9 0.26 3.97 3.80
C ALA A 9 0.35 2.82 4.82
N THR A 10 -0.32 1.68 4.56
CA THR A 10 -0.34 0.52 5.44
C THR A 10 -0.24 -0.82 4.70
N VAL A 11 0.30 -1.84 5.37
CA VAL A 11 0.48 -3.22 4.84
C VAL A 11 -0.85 -3.81 4.33
N ARG A 12 -1.97 -3.39 4.94
CA ARG A 12 -3.31 -3.88 4.62
C ARG A 12 -3.81 -3.43 3.25
N GLU A 13 -3.45 -2.22 2.82
CA GLU A 13 -3.75 -1.75 1.46
C GLU A 13 -2.92 -2.48 0.41
N LEU A 14 -1.65 -2.77 0.73
CA LEU A 14 -0.76 -3.55 -0.13
C LEU A 14 -1.34 -4.95 -0.37
N GLU A 15 -1.82 -5.61 0.68
CA GLU A 15 -2.38 -6.96 0.62
C GLU A 15 -3.68 -7.03 -0.22
N LYS A 16 -4.58 -6.05 -0.04
CA LYS A 16 -5.84 -6.00 -0.80
C LYS A 16 -5.62 -5.74 -2.29
N LYS A 17 -4.61 -4.93 -2.62
CA LYS A 17 -4.27 -4.62 -4.03
C LYS A 17 -3.45 -5.74 -4.67
N SER A 18 -2.57 -6.39 -3.91
CA SER A 18 -1.79 -7.54 -4.40
C SER A 18 -2.69 -8.75 -4.68
N SER A 19 -3.69 -9.02 -3.83
CA SER A 19 -4.57 -10.19 -4.02
C SER A 19 -5.33 -10.12 -5.35
N ARG A 20 -5.83 -8.94 -5.73
CA ARG A 20 -6.46 -8.73 -7.04
C ARG A 20 -5.48 -8.98 -8.17
N LEU A 21 -4.26 -8.47 -8.05
CA LEU A 21 -3.22 -8.65 -9.07
C LEU A 21 -2.85 -10.12 -9.25
N PHE A 22 -2.76 -10.88 -8.15
CA PHE A 22 -2.52 -12.32 -8.18
C PHE A 22 -3.70 -13.10 -8.77
N ILE A 23 -4.95 -12.72 -8.47
CA ILE A 23 -6.13 -13.37 -9.06
C ILE A 23 -6.17 -13.14 -10.57
N TYR A 24 -6.00 -11.90 -11.03
CA TYR A 24 -5.99 -11.60 -12.46
C TYR A 24 -4.77 -12.20 -13.17
N GLY A 25 -3.58 -12.09 -12.57
CA GLY A 25 -2.35 -12.64 -13.13
C GLY A 25 -2.36 -14.17 -13.20
N GLY A 26 -2.82 -14.83 -12.13
CA GLY A 26 -2.97 -16.29 -12.08
C GLY A 26 -4.05 -16.79 -13.03
N GLY A 27 -5.18 -16.08 -13.14
CA GLY A 27 -6.24 -16.40 -14.10
C GLY A 27 -5.77 -16.27 -15.55
N ALA A 28 -5.05 -15.19 -15.88
CA ALA A 28 -4.47 -15.00 -17.21
C ALA A 28 -3.40 -16.05 -17.54
N PHE A 29 -2.59 -16.46 -16.56
CA PHE A 29 -1.61 -17.53 -16.73
C PHE A 29 -2.29 -18.87 -17.04
N LEU A 30 -3.31 -19.25 -16.27
CA LEU A 30 -4.11 -20.46 -16.51
C LEU A 30 -4.78 -20.45 -17.89
N LEU A 31 -5.39 -19.33 -18.27
CA LEU A 31 -5.98 -19.16 -19.60
C LEU A 31 -4.94 -19.33 -20.71
N GLY A 32 -3.74 -18.76 -20.51
CA GLY A 32 -2.61 -18.94 -21.41
C GLY A 32 -2.21 -20.40 -21.57
N VAL A 33 -2.11 -21.15 -20.46
CA VAL A 33 -1.77 -22.58 -20.48
C VAL A 33 -2.80 -23.38 -21.26
N ILE A 34 -4.09 -23.09 -21.10
CA ILE A 34 -5.17 -23.75 -21.87
C ILE A 34 -5.05 -23.40 -23.36
N LEU A 35 -4.77 -22.14 -23.69
CA LEU A 35 -4.60 -21.67 -25.07
C LEU A 35 -3.41 -22.30 -25.79
N ILE A 36 -2.37 -22.75 -25.08
CA ILE A 36 -1.24 -23.48 -25.69
C ILE A 36 -1.73 -24.73 -26.45
N PHE A 37 -2.76 -25.41 -25.94
CA PHE A 37 -3.29 -26.62 -26.57
C PHE A 37 -4.19 -26.34 -27.78
N ILE A 38 -4.70 -25.11 -27.93
CA ILE A 38 -5.63 -24.74 -29.02
C ILE A 38 -4.89 -23.94 -30.10
N ILE A 39 -4.15 -22.90 -29.68
CA ILE A 39 -3.38 -22.02 -30.56
C ILE A 39 -2.00 -21.77 -29.91
N PRO A 40 -1.03 -22.69 -30.11
CA PRO A 40 0.27 -22.68 -29.44
C PRO A 40 1.02 -21.33 -29.47
N PRO A 41 1.16 -20.61 -30.61
CA PRO A 41 1.97 -19.40 -30.63
C PRO A 41 1.38 -18.29 -29.75
N ILE A 42 0.04 -18.17 -29.71
CA ILE A 42 -0.64 -17.16 -28.88
C ILE A 42 -0.57 -17.55 -27.41
N GLY A 43 -0.81 -18.83 -27.10
CA GLY A 43 -0.75 -19.34 -25.73
C GLY A 43 0.63 -19.15 -25.08
N ILE A 44 1.71 -19.43 -25.81
CA ILE A 44 3.09 -19.24 -25.33
C ILE A 44 3.37 -17.76 -25.02
N ILE A 45 2.98 -16.84 -25.90
CA ILE A 45 3.19 -15.39 -25.67
C ILE A 45 2.42 -14.94 -24.41
N LEU A 46 1.15 -15.35 -24.27
CA LEU A 46 0.32 -14.95 -23.14
C LEU A 46 0.85 -15.50 -21.80
N THR A 47 1.30 -16.76 -21.79
CA THR A 47 1.88 -17.39 -20.59
C THR A 47 3.21 -16.76 -20.18
N VAL A 48 4.10 -16.46 -21.14
CA VAL A 48 5.37 -15.80 -20.83
C VAL A 48 5.15 -14.40 -20.26
N LEU A 49 4.25 -13.60 -20.86
CA LEU A 49 3.95 -12.25 -20.38
C LEU A 49 3.31 -12.26 -18.98
N SER A 50 2.35 -13.17 -18.75
CA SER A 50 1.72 -13.30 -17.42
C SER A 50 2.72 -13.80 -16.36
N ALA A 51 3.59 -14.75 -16.69
CA ALA A 51 4.64 -15.22 -15.79
C ALA A 51 5.61 -14.09 -15.40
N LEU A 52 6.08 -13.30 -16.38
CA LEU A 52 6.94 -12.15 -16.12
C LEU A 52 6.25 -11.10 -15.24
N ALA A 53 4.97 -10.81 -15.49
CA ALA A 53 4.20 -9.87 -14.66
C ALA A 53 4.06 -10.36 -13.21
N VAL A 54 3.77 -11.65 -13.00
CA VAL A 54 3.67 -12.26 -11.66
C VAL A 54 5.02 -12.24 -10.95
N LEU A 55 6.11 -12.64 -11.61
CA LEU A 55 7.46 -12.59 -11.04
C LEU A 55 7.88 -11.16 -10.68
N GLY A 56 7.59 -10.19 -11.55
CA GLY A 56 7.82 -8.77 -11.27
C GLY A 56 7.04 -8.28 -10.04
N ALA A 57 5.77 -8.69 -9.91
CA ALA A 57 4.96 -8.35 -8.75
C ALA A 57 5.49 -8.97 -7.45
N ILE A 58 5.90 -10.25 -7.49
CA ILE A 58 6.52 -10.94 -6.34
C ILE A 58 7.81 -10.22 -5.92
N ALA A 59 8.69 -9.92 -6.88
CA ALA A 59 9.94 -9.21 -6.61
C ALA A 59 9.69 -7.83 -6.00
N TYR A 60 8.72 -7.08 -6.53
CA TYR A 60 8.32 -5.78 -6.02
C TYR A 60 7.80 -5.86 -4.58
N ILE A 61 6.89 -6.78 -4.28
CA ILE A 61 6.37 -6.98 -2.92
C ILE A 61 7.49 -7.43 -1.97
N SER A 62 8.38 -8.31 -2.43
CA SER A 62 9.53 -8.76 -1.64
C SER A 62 10.50 -7.63 -1.32
N MET A 63 10.64 -6.65 -2.22
CA MET A 63 11.42 -5.45 -1.98
C MET A 63 10.76 -4.56 -0.92
N LEU A 64 9.44 -4.36 -1.00
CA LEU A 64 8.66 -3.61 0.02
C LEU A 64 8.68 -4.28 1.39
N ALA A 65 8.63 -5.61 1.45
CA ALA A 65 8.66 -6.37 2.69
C ALA A 65 10.01 -6.25 3.44
N ARG A 66 11.08 -5.80 2.77
CA ARG A 66 12.38 -5.55 3.39
C ARG A 66 12.46 -4.20 4.11
N GLU A 67 11.49 -3.30 3.91
CA GLU A 67 11.45 -2.07 4.69
C GLU A 67 11.08 -2.38 6.14
N THR A 68 11.89 -1.91 7.08
CA THR A 68 11.64 -2.08 8.50
C THR A 68 10.39 -1.31 8.90
N SER A 69 9.36 -2.02 9.37
CA SER A 69 8.19 -1.42 9.98
C SER A 69 8.34 -1.41 11.50
N LYS A 70 7.80 -0.36 12.14
CA LYS A 70 7.75 -0.24 13.60
C LYS A 70 6.32 0.01 14.02
N PRO A 71 5.84 -0.63 15.10
CA PRO A 71 4.54 -0.31 15.66
C PRO A 71 4.56 1.11 16.24
N MET A 72 3.62 1.95 15.80
CA MET A 72 3.38 3.30 16.32
C MET A 72 1.95 3.43 16.81
N PHE A 73 1.75 4.20 17.88
CA PHE A 73 0.43 4.47 18.42
C PHE A 73 -0.09 5.80 17.88
N CYS A 74 -1.34 5.81 17.41
CA CYS A 74 -1.97 7.03 16.94
C CYS A 74 -2.18 8.01 18.11
N PRO A 75 -1.76 9.29 18.02
CA PRO A 75 -1.98 10.26 19.09
C PRO A 75 -3.45 10.65 19.27
N TYR A 76 -4.31 10.40 18.26
CA TYR A 76 -5.73 10.76 18.32
C TYR A 76 -6.61 9.69 19.00
N CYS A 77 -6.38 8.42 18.70
CA CYS A 77 -7.25 7.32 19.16
C CYS A 77 -6.49 6.19 19.89
N SER A 78 -5.17 6.35 20.07
CA SER A 78 -4.29 5.36 20.72
C SER A 78 -4.29 3.96 20.07
N SER A 79 -4.79 3.83 18.84
CA SER A 79 -4.72 2.56 18.12
C SER A 79 -3.30 2.29 17.62
N LYS A 80 -2.93 1.01 17.61
CA LYS A 80 -1.66 0.53 17.06
C LYS A 80 -1.72 0.50 15.53
N ASN A 81 -0.72 1.07 14.87
CA ASN A 81 -0.51 1.01 13.42
C ASN A 81 0.92 0.54 13.15
N ASP A 82 1.13 -0.35 12.17
CA ASP A 82 2.46 -0.78 11.77
C ASP A 82 2.94 0.05 10.57
N VAL A 83 3.86 0.98 10.85
CA VAL A 83 4.28 2.02 9.90
C VAL A 83 5.70 1.73 9.42
N TYR A 84 5.93 1.84 8.11
CA TYR A 84 7.26 1.74 7.54
C TYR A 84 8.14 2.91 7.99
N MET A 85 9.36 2.65 8.46
CA MET A 85 10.29 3.67 8.98
C MET A 85 10.70 4.71 7.91
N SER A 86 10.48 4.41 6.63
CA SER A 86 10.72 5.31 5.49
C SER A 86 9.69 6.45 5.38
N ARG A 87 8.58 6.39 6.14
CA ARG A 87 7.45 7.31 6.02
C ARG A 87 7.50 8.42 7.07
N GLN A 88 7.35 9.66 6.63
CA GLN A 88 7.25 10.85 7.48
C GLN A 88 5.82 11.15 7.95
N SER A 89 4.82 10.49 7.37
CA SER A 89 3.42 10.59 7.77
C SER A 89 2.65 9.34 7.35
N PHE A 90 1.56 9.03 8.06
CA PHE A 90 0.66 7.94 7.75
C PHE A 90 -0.77 8.27 8.19
N ASP A 91 -1.76 7.70 7.52
CA ASP A 91 -3.15 7.75 7.99
C ASP A 91 -3.43 6.61 8.95
N CYS A 92 -4.07 6.91 10.07
CA CYS A 92 -4.43 5.89 11.05
C CYS A 92 -5.51 4.94 10.48
N ASP A 93 -5.28 3.63 10.52
CA ASP A 93 -6.20 2.60 10.00
C ASP A 93 -7.57 2.59 10.72
N ILE A 94 -7.64 3.15 11.93
CA ILE A 94 -8.87 3.16 12.76
C ILE A 94 -9.65 4.46 12.63
N CYS A 95 -8.98 5.61 12.79
CA CYS A 95 -9.66 6.90 12.80
C CYS A 95 -9.54 7.69 11.49
N GLY A 96 -8.72 7.21 10.54
CA GLY A 96 -8.51 7.84 9.23
C GLY A 96 -7.80 9.20 9.28
N ARG A 97 -7.26 9.60 10.45
CA ARG A 97 -6.57 10.88 10.61
C ARG A 97 -5.10 10.76 10.23
N LEU A 98 -4.59 11.80 9.57
CA LEU A 98 -3.17 11.95 9.24
C LEU A 98 -2.33 12.16 10.51
N VAL A 99 -1.31 11.33 10.68
CA VAL A 99 -0.31 11.38 11.75
C VAL A 99 1.04 11.69 11.12
N LYS A 100 1.77 12.68 11.63
CA LYS A 100 3.15 12.95 11.20
C LYS A 100 4.12 12.20 12.10
N VAL A 101 5.27 11.78 11.57
CA VAL A 101 6.35 11.13 12.30
C VAL A 101 7.49 12.14 12.42
N SER A 102 7.90 12.44 13.65
CA SER A 102 9.03 13.34 13.91
C SER A 102 10.36 12.74 13.44
N GLU A 103 11.39 13.56 13.34
CA GLU A 103 12.76 13.09 13.06
C GLU A 103 13.26 12.07 14.10
N ASN A 104 12.70 12.12 15.32
CA ASN A 104 13.00 11.17 16.40
C ASN A 104 12.23 9.84 16.27
N GLY A 105 11.38 9.69 15.25
CA GLY A 105 10.57 8.49 15.02
C GLY A 105 9.33 8.39 15.92
N GLU A 106 8.92 9.49 16.55
CA GLU A 106 7.72 9.55 17.39
C GLU A 106 6.52 10.12 16.62
N PRO A 107 5.32 9.52 16.76
CA PRO A 107 4.11 10.00 16.12
C PRO A 107 3.61 11.30 16.77
N MET A 108 3.30 12.29 15.95
CA MET A 108 2.81 13.60 16.32
C MET A 108 1.50 13.94 15.60
N MET A 109 0.69 14.80 16.23
CA MET A 109 -0.51 15.35 15.61
C MET A 109 -0.09 16.26 14.44
N SER A 110 -0.83 16.21 13.34
CA SER A 110 -0.61 17.11 12.22
C SER A 110 -1.26 18.46 12.53
N GLU A 111 -0.44 19.52 12.60
CA GLU A 111 -0.92 20.88 12.94
C GLU A 111 -2.02 21.39 11.98
N GLU A 112 -2.10 20.89 10.75
CA GLU A 112 -3.17 21.24 9.79
C GLU A 112 -4.56 20.86 10.30
N ILE A 113 -4.72 19.72 11.00
CA ILE A 113 -6.03 19.27 11.51
C ILE A 113 -6.37 20.00 12.83
N ASP A 114 -5.36 20.40 13.60
CA ASP A 114 -5.58 21.16 14.85
C ASP A 114 -6.11 22.58 14.59
N LEU A 115 -5.86 23.16 13.40
CA LEU A 115 -6.43 24.45 13.02
C LEU A 115 -7.93 24.35 12.74
N GLU A 116 -8.40 23.33 12.01
CA GLU A 116 -9.83 23.07 11.82
C GLU A 116 -10.53 22.75 13.14
N ALA A 117 -9.94 21.88 13.98
CA ALA A 117 -10.50 21.54 15.29
C ALA A 117 -10.46 22.70 16.31
N ARG A 118 -9.57 23.70 16.15
CA ARG A 118 -9.62 24.96 16.90
C ARG A 118 -10.64 25.94 16.32
N TYR A 119 -10.84 25.95 15.00
CA TYR A 119 -11.81 26.84 14.36
C TYR A 119 -13.25 26.48 14.75
N ASP A 120 -13.59 25.20 14.77
CA ASP A 120 -14.91 24.71 15.21
C ASP A 120 -15.20 24.97 16.70
N ARG A 121 -14.17 25.25 17.50
CA ARG A 121 -14.30 25.61 18.92
C ARG A 121 -14.41 27.11 19.17
N LYS A 122 -14.48 27.96 18.15
CA LYS A 122 -14.89 29.34 18.35
C LYS A 122 -16.41 29.38 18.53
N PRO A 123 -16.92 29.81 19.70
CA PRO A 123 -18.34 30.10 19.81
C PRO A 123 -18.69 31.18 18.79
N SER A 124 -19.71 30.91 17.98
CA SER A 124 -20.37 31.91 17.15
C SER A 124 -20.89 33.02 18.06
N LEU A 125 -20.13 34.11 18.13
CA LEU A 125 -20.52 35.37 18.77
C LEU A 125 -21.67 36.03 18.02
#